data_AF-A0A9D6LVY7-F1
#
_entry.id   AF-A0A9D6LVY7-F1
#
_cell.length_a   1.000
_cell.length_b   1.000
_cell.length_c   1.000
_cell.angle_alpha   90.00
_cell.angle_beta   90.00
_cell.angle_gamma   90.00
#
_symmetry.space_group_name_H-M   'P 1'
#
loop_
_entity.id
_entity.type
_entity.pdbx_description
1 polymer ?
#
loop_
_entity_poly.entity_id
_entity_poly.type
_entity_poly.pdbx_seq_one_letter_code
_entity_poly.pdbx_strand_id
1 'polypeptide(L)'
;MSRYRIHYLKESQRSHVRNAPPVPGPVRLKMKDYQPGGTIEAATPYAAWKQLRKQEGETCPIQVGDALETDTGALLVCRYVGFEPAEWFVPEPPPAAPAPQAGSQTVPPAATQGQAPPASG
;
A
#
# COMPACT_ATOMS: atom_id res chain seq x y z
N MET A 1 -24.67 -12.29 6.55
CA MET A 1 -24.11 -11.03 7.09
C MET A 1 -22.68 -10.94 6.61
N SER A 2 -22.22 -9.77 6.19
CA SER A 2 -20.83 -9.59 5.77
C SER A 2 -20.00 -9.22 6.99
N ARG A 3 -18.82 -9.81 7.10
CA ARG A 3 -17.84 -9.47 8.14
C ARG A 3 -16.93 -8.37 7.62
N TYR A 4 -16.72 -7.35 8.44
CA TYR A 4 -15.85 -6.22 8.13
C TYR A 4 -14.78 -6.08 9.20
N ARG A 5 -13.54 -5.81 8.80
CA ARG A 5 -12.42 -5.54 9.71
C ARG A 5 -12.26 -4.04 9.86
N ILE A 6 -12.14 -3.58 11.10
CA ILE A 6 -12.05 -2.16 11.42
C ILE A 6 -10.58 -1.80 11.54
N HIS A 7 -10.21 -0.69 10.92
CA HIS A 7 -8.88 -0.10 10.98
C HIS A 7 -9.02 1.34 11.50
N TYR A 8 -8.59 1.59 12.74
CA TYR A 8 -8.61 2.92 13.32
C TYR A 8 -7.39 3.72 12.88
N LEU A 9 -7.60 4.93 12.38
CA LEU A 9 -6.55 5.85 12.02
C LEU A 9 -5.87 6.37 13.29
N LYS A 10 -4.54 6.29 13.32
CA LYS A 10 -3.76 6.82 14.45
C LYS A 10 -4.01 8.32 14.63
N GLU A 11 -4.06 8.76 15.88
CA GLU A 11 -4.30 10.16 16.24
C GLU A 11 -3.34 11.13 15.53
N SER A 12 -2.06 10.73 15.38
CA SER A 12 -1.03 11.53 14.68
C SER A 12 -1.37 11.86 13.22
N GLN A 13 -2.15 11.01 12.54
CA GLN A 13 -2.54 11.18 11.14
C GLN A 13 -3.92 11.82 10.99
N ARG A 14 -4.74 11.75 12.04
CA ARG A 14 -6.12 12.24 12.04
C ARG A 14 -6.23 13.73 11.75
N SER A 15 -5.32 14.54 12.32
CA SER A 15 -5.27 15.98 12.04
C SER A 15 -5.00 16.24 10.55
N HIS A 16 -4.11 15.48 9.93
CA HIS A 16 -3.81 15.62 8.50
C HIS A 16 -5.03 15.27 7.63
N VAL A 17 -5.70 14.15 7.92
CA VAL A 17 -6.89 13.72 7.14
C VAL A 17 -8.05 14.71 7.28
N ARG A 18 -8.23 15.32 8.45
CA ARG A 18 -9.28 16.32 8.67
C ARG A 18 -9.04 17.63 7.90
N ASN A 19 -7.77 18.02 7.75
CA ASN A 19 -7.38 19.25 7.06
C ASN A 19 -7.10 19.04 5.57
N ALA A 20 -7.07 17.79 5.09
CA ALA A 20 -6.79 17.48 3.70
C ALA A 20 -7.95 17.94 2.80
N PRO A 21 -7.66 18.55 1.63
CA PRO A 21 -8.68 18.88 0.65
C PRO A 21 -9.35 17.61 0.12
N PRO A 22 -10.63 17.68 -0.29
CA PRO A 22 -11.30 16.56 -0.91
C PRO A 22 -10.58 16.16 -2.19
N VAL A 23 -10.03 14.94 -2.21
CA VAL A 23 -9.40 14.35 -3.39
C VAL A 23 -10.46 13.65 -4.25
N PRO A 24 -10.46 13.86 -5.58
CA PRO A 24 -11.26 13.07 -6.50
C PRO A 24 -10.63 11.67 -6.69
N GLY A 25 -11.45 10.63 -6.66
CA GLY A 25 -11.03 9.24 -6.84
C GLY A 25 -10.83 8.46 -5.53
N PRO A 26 -10.40 7.19 -5.63
CA PRO A 26 -10.24 6.31 -4.49
C PRO A 26 -9.17 6.84 -3.53
N VAL A 27 -9.49 6.84 -2.24
CA VAL A 27 -8.59 7.37 -1.22
C VAL A 27 -7.45 6.38 -0.98
N ARG A 28 -6.21 6.84 -1.15
CA ARG A 28 -5.01 6.03 -0.91
C ARG A 28 -4.66 6.02 0.58
N LEU A 29 -4.77 4.85 1.21
CA LEU A 29 -4.50 4.66 2.63
C LEU A 29 -3.17 3.96 2.84
N LYS A 30 -2.41 4.32 3.87
CA LYS A 30 -1.17 3.62 4.21
C LYS A 30 -1.41 2.73 5.42
N MET A 31 -1.24 1.42 5.28
CA MET A 31 -1.50 0.46 6.36
C MET A 31 -0.75 0.80 7.66
N LYS A 32 0.46 1.39 7.57
CA LYS A 32 1.26 1.83 8.73
C LYS A 32 0.58 2.87 9.63
N ASP A 33 -0.36 3.63 9.07
CA ASP A 33 -1.04 4.75 9.72
C ASP A 33 -2.28 4.30 10.50
N TYR A 34 -2.62 3.01 10.42
CA TYR A 34 -3.80 2.43 11.05
C TYR A 34 -3.43 1.44 12.16
N GLN A 35 -4.39 1.20 13.06
CA GLN A 35 -4.36 0.19 14.11
C GLN A 35 -5.56 -0.74 13.95
N PRO A 36 -5.40 -2.06 14.14
CA PRO A 36 -6.50 -3.01 14.04
C PRO A 36 -7.51 -2.77 15.18
N GLY A 37 -8.77 -2.60 14.79
CA GLY A 37 -9.88 -2.20 15.67
C GLY A 37 -10.89 -3.29 15.99
N GLY A 38 -10.63 -4.52 15.54
CA GLY A 38 -11.55 -5.65 15.64
C GLY A 38 -12.35 -5.89 14.37
N THR A 39 -13.47 -6.61 14.49
CA THR A 39 -14.35 -6.93 13.36
C THR A 39 -15.81 -6.71 13.74
N ILE A 40 -16.60 -6.26 12.78
CA ILE A 40 -18.05 -6.08 12.92
C ILE A 40 -18.79 -6.85 11.83
N GLU A 41 -19.96 -7.39 12.16
CA GLU A 41 -20.85 -8.03 11.21
C GLU A 41 -22.03 -7.10 10.88
N ALA A 42 -22.28 -6.90 9.59
CA ALA A 42 -23.40 -6.10 9.13
C ALA A 42 -23.91 -6.57 7.76
N ALA A 43 -25.16 -6.22 7.45
CA ALA A 43 -25.73 -6.52 6.14
C ALA A 43 -25.13 -5.65 5.02
N THR A 44 -24.74 -4.41 5.34
CA THR A 44 -24.16 -3.44 4.40
C THR A 44 -23.11 -2.58 5.12
N PRO A 45 -22.17 -1.96 4.38
CA PRO A 45 -21.21 -1.04 4.98
C PRO A 45 -21.89 0.13 5.71
N TYR A 46 -23.00 0.65 5.18
CA TYR A 46 -23.77 1.69 5.87
C TYR A 46 -24.40 1.20 7.18
N ALA A 47 -24.85 -0.06 7.24
CA ALA A 47 -25.30 -0.66 8.49
C ALA A 47 -24.15 -0.81 9.51
N ALA A 48 -22.94 -1.18 9.06
CA ALA A 48 -21.75 -1.20 9.91
C ALA A 48 -21.44 0.20 10.47
N TRP A 49 -21.48 1.25 9.63
CA TRP A 49 -21.29 2.64 10.06
C TRP A 49 -22.27 3.05 11.16
N LYS A 50 -23.58 2.80 10.93
CA LYS A 50 -24.61 3.13 11.91
C LYS A 50 -24.43 2.38 13.23
N GLN A 51 -24.02 1.11 13.17
CA GLN A 51 -23.75 0.33 14.38
C GLN A 51 -22.54 0.87 15.14
N LEU A 52 -21.42 1.09 14.46
CA LEU A 52 -20.18 1.62 15.07
C LEU A 52 -20.37 3.01 15.69
N ARG A 53 -21.22 3.85 15.11
CA ARG A 53 -21.58 5.15 15.70
C ARG A 53 -22.52 5.06 16.89
N LYS A 54 -23.30 3.99 17.02
CA LYS A 54 -24.22 3.78 18.15
C LYS A 54 -23.54 3.12 19.36
N GLN A 55 -22.42 2.43 19.15
CA GLN A 55 -21.67 1.74 20.19
C GLN A 55 -20.76 2.67 21.02
N GLU A 56 -21.16 3.92 21.25
CA GLU A 56 -20.42 4.84 22.14
C GLU A 56 -20.44 4.28 23.58
N GLY A 57 -19.39 3.54 23.97
CA GLY A 57 -19.22 3.02 25.33
C GLY A 57 -18.48 1.68 25.45
N GLU A 58 -18.65 0.76 24.48
CA GLU A 58 -18.06 -0.60 24.53
C GLU A 58 -16.96 -0.82 23.50
N THR A 59 -16.95 -0.04 22.41
CA THR A 59 -15.93 -0.09 21.36
C THR A 59 -15.68 1.34 20.89
N CYS A 60 -14.43 1.67 20.56
CA CYS A 60 -14.09 3.01 20.09
C CYS A 60 -14.98 3.36 18.87
N PRO A 61 -15.79 4.43 18.92
CA PRO A 61 -16.69 4.75 17.82
C PRO A 61 -15.87 5.05 16.56
N ILE A 62 -16.41 4.68 15.39
CA ILE A 62 -15.72 4.99 14.13
C ILE A 62 -15.76 6.51 13.86
N GLN A 63 -14.63 7.06 13.47
CA GLN A 63 -14.39 8.48 13.25
C GLN A 63 -13.92 8.73 11.81
N VAL A 64 -13.96 10.00 11.41
CA VAL A 64 -13.52 10.43 10.08
C VAL A 64 -12.05 10.06 9.88
N GLY A 65 -11.78 9.36 8.78
CA GLY A 65 -10.45 8.86 8.42
C GLY A 65 -10.19 7.41 8.81
N ASP A 66 -11.02 6.78 9.65
CA ASP A 66 -10.93 5.34 9.91
C ASP A 66 -11.35 4.55 8.66
N ALA A 67 -10.97 3.27 8.58
CA ALA A 67 -11.26 2.43 7.42
C ALA A 67 -11.90 1.09 7.82
N LEU A 68 -12.68 0.53 6.89
CA LEU A 68 -13.25 -0.80 6.96
C LEU A 68 -12.80 -1.62 5.77
N GLU A 69 -12.29 -2.80 6.05
CA GLU A 69 -11.96 -3.81 5.05
C GLU A 69 -13.09 -4.84 4.99
N THR A 70 -13.61 -5.06 3.79
CA THR A 70 -14.62 -6.08 3.51
C THR A 70 -13.97 -7.47 3.42
N ASP A 71 -14.77 -8.53 3.52
CA ASP A 71 -14.30 -9.91 3.34
C ASP A 71 -13.61 -10.16 1.99
N THR A 72 -14.00 -9.41 0.95
CA THR A 72 -13.37 -9.47 -0.38
C THR A 72 -12.08 -8.65 -0.49
N GLY A 73 -11.61 -8.03 0.60
CA GLY A 73 -10.41 -7.19 0.65
C GLY A 73 -10.60 -5.76 0.15
N ALA A 74 -11.82 -5.34 -0.22
CA ALA A 74 -12.09 -3.96 -0.60
C ALA A 74 -12.08 -3.04 0.64
N LEU A 75 -11.49 -1.84 0.51
CA LEU A 75 -11.42 -0.87 1.60
C LEU A 75 -12.42 0.27 1.42
N LEU A 76 -12.90 0.72 2.58
CA LEU A 76 -13.92 1.74 2.71
C LEU A 76 -13.49 2.72 3.79
N VAL A 77 -13.13 3.95 3.42
CA VAL A 77 -12.74 4.99 4.39
C VAL A 77 -13.96 5.75 4.89
N CYS A 78 -14.03 5.98 6.20
CA CYS A 78 -15.09 6.73 6.87
C CYS A 78 -14.91 8.23 6.59
N ARG A 79 -15.95 8.84 6.01
CA ARG A 79 -16.12 10.29 5.89
C ARG A 79 -17.30 10.76 6.73
N TYR A 80 -17.53 12.08 6.70
CA TYR A 80 -18.61 12.74 7.44
C TYR A 80 -20.01 12.18 7.13
N VAL A 81 -20.24 11.72 5.89
CA VAL A 81 -21.58 11.28 5.41
C VAL A 81 -21.69 9.76 5.16
N GLY A 82 -20.64 8.98 5.40
CA GLY A 82 -20.64 7.54 5.13
C GLY A 82 -19.26 6.99 4.79
N PHE A 83 -19.24 5.90 4.02
CA PHE A 83 -18.02 5.27 3.53
C PHE A 83 -17.77 5.58 2.06
N GLU A 84 -16.51 5.80 1.73
CA GLU A 84 -16.02 5.98 0.37
C GLU A 84 -15.01 4.90 0.02
N PRO A 85 -14.93 4.46 -1.26
CA PRO A 85 -13.96 3.48 -1.70
C PRO A 85 -12.53 3.97 -1.50
N ALA A 86 -11.69 3.08 -0.99
CA ALA A 86 -10.30 3.33 -0.68
C ALA A 86 -9.44 2.15 -1.13
N GLU A 87 -8.13 2.39 -1.19
CA GLU A 87 -7.15 1.37 -1.58
C GLU A 87 -5.91 1.49 -0.69
N TRP A 88 -5.32 0.35 -0.32
CA TRP A 88 -4.02 0.36 0.32
C TRP A 88 -2.98 0.88 -0.69
N PHE A 89 -2.23 1.90 -0.28
CA PHE A 89 -1.07 2.37 -1.01
C PHE A 89 0.03 1.30 -0.91
N VAL A 90 0.23 0.58 -2.02
CA VAL A 90 1.34 -0.34 -2.20
C VAL A 90 2.45 0.39 -2.96
N PRO A 91 3.63 0.62 -2.36
CA PRO A 91 4.76 1.15 -3.11
C PRO A 91 5.17 0.13 -4.18
N GLU A 92 5.28 0.57 -5.43
CA GLU A 92 5.78 -0.27 -6.52
C GLU A 92 7.22 -0.71 -6.17
N PRO A 93 7.56 -2.01 -6.28
CA PRO A 93 8.92 -2.45 -6.02
C PRO A 93 9.87 -1.75 -7.00
N PRO A 94 11.07 -1.33 -6.56
CA PRO A 94 12.06 -0.78 -7.48
C PRO A 94 12.30 -1.79 -8.61
N PRO A 95 12.49 -1.32 -9.86
CA PRO A 95 12.76 -2.21 -10.98
C PRO A 95 13.93 -3.12 -10.60
N ALA A 96 13.70 -4.43 -10.68
CA ALA A 96 14.71 -5.43 -10.41
C ALA A 96 15.96 -5.05 -11.21
N ALA A 97 17.09 -4.88 -10.51
CA ALA A 97 18.37 -4.67 -11.16
C ALA A 97 18.55 -5.77 -12.22
N PRO A 98 19.01 -5.43 -13.44
CA PRO A 98 19.21 -6.43 -14.49
C PRO A 98 20.10 -7.54 -13.92
N ALA A 99 19.62 -8.78 -14.01
CA ALA A 99 20.35 -9.94 -13.55
C ALA A 99 21.76 -9.92 -14.17
N PRO A 100 22.83 -10.22 -13.41
CA PRO A 100 24.15 -10.37 -13.99
C PRO A 100 24.07 -11.49 -15.03
N GLN A 101 24.24 -11.14 -16.30
CA GLN A 101 24.36 -12.10 -17.39
C GLN A 101 25.61 -12.94 -17.13
N ALA A 102 25.42 -14.08 -16.46
CA ALA A 102 26.42 -15.12 -16.37
C ALA A 102 26.60 -15.76 -17.74
N GLY A 103 27.80 -15.64 -18.30
CA GLY A 103 28.31 -16.58 -19.29
C GLY A 103 28.18 -16.17 -20.75
N SER A 104 29.13 -15.37 -21.22
CA SER A 104 29.76 -15.65 -22.51
C SER A 104 31.25 -15.40 -22.35
N GLN A 105 31.92 -16.36 -21.70
CA GLN A 105 33.36 -16.56 -21.82
C GLN A 105 33.65 -16.76 -23.31
N THR A 106 34.01 -15.68 -23.99
CA THR A 106 34.67 -15.78 -25.29
C THR A 106 36.14 -15.96 -24.96
N VAL A 107 36.58 -17.22 -24.96
CA VAL A 107 37.98 -17.61 -24.97
C VAL A 107 38.70 -16.82 -26.08
N PRO A 108 39.76 -16.04 -25.79
CA PRO A 108 40.63 -15.57 -26.86
C PRO A 108 41.53 -16.73 -27.30
N PRO A 109 41.63 -17.05 -28.61
CA PRO A 109 42.62 -18.00 -29.07
C PRO A 109 44.00 -17.36 -28.91
N ALA A 110 44.89 -18.10 -28.23
CA ALA A 110 46.31 -17.82 -28.23
C ALA A 110 46.86 -18.04 -29.64
N ALA A 111 47.46 -16.99 -30.22
CA ALA A 111 48.36 -17.13 -31.36
C ALA A 111 49.33 -15.94 -31.44
N THR A 112 50.54 -16.20 -30.93
CA THR A 112 51.82 -15.91 -31.59
C THR A 112 52.21 -14.45 -31.81
N GLN A 113 53.05 -13.97 -30.89
CA GLN A 113 54.10 -13.01 -31.18
C GLN A 113 54.95 -13.54 -32.35
N GLY A 114 55.01 -12.76 -33.43
CA GLY A 114 55.79 -13.09 -34.62
C GLY A 114 56.01 -11.87 -35.49
N GLN A 115 57.10 -11.16 -35.19
CA GLN A 115 58.00 -10.55 -36.18
C GLN A 115 57.59 -9.27 -36.93
N ALA A 116 58.38 -8.20 -36.70
CA ALA A 116 58.85 -7.31 -37.76
C ALA A 116 60.19 -6.63 -37.35
N PRO A 117 61.28 -6.74 -38.16
CA PRO A 117 62.54 -5.97 -38.06
C PRO A 117 62.47 -4.68 -38.92
N PRO A 118 63.58 -4.00 -39.32
CA PRO A 118 64.80 -3.51 -38.64
C PRO A 118 65.00 -1.96 -38.81
N ALA A 119 66.01 -1.36 -38.15
CA ALA A 119 66.86 -0.24 -38.64
C ALA A 119 67.80 0.22 -37.50
N SER A 120 69.11 -0.07 -37.52
CA SER A 120 70.20 0.73 -38.15
C SER A 120 70.30 2.18 -37.66
N GLY A 121 71.41 2.46 -36.97
CA GLY A 121 71.86 3.78 -36.50
C GLY A 121 72.94 3.63 -35.45
#